data_AF-A0A7S3ILM2-F1
#
_entry.id   AF-A0A7S3ILM2-F1
#
_cell.length_a   1.000
_cell.length_b   1.000
_cell.length_c   1.000
_cell.angle_alpha   90.00
_cell.angle_beta   90.00
_cell.angle_gamma   90.00
#
_symmetry.space_group_name_H-M   'P 1'
#
loop_
_entity.id
_entity.type
_entity.pdbx_description
1 polymer ?
#
loop_
_entity_poly.entity_id
_entity_poly.type
_entity_poly.pdbx_seq_one_letter_code
_entity_poly.pdbx_strand_id
1 'polypeptide(L)'
;MWAIFFNYMREEDVFQRVYNDILFQWSVYEWGFDFDRAQLSYYYYAMFLLRRWIFGIVPFLIPQLQSARIAALFIINLWYTLDYFSQGVQPSKTRRRLEMLNEVVFGILIYHMIIFSDLNPSPTSTFAMGYSFIAGVIAMILVNIYVTLKVALDKYKRLLEQRFKVQAHMQTRSSILWMLSSKGRLGNSSARKYESFKAKAESNQ
;
A
#
# COMPACT_ATOMS: atom_id res chain seq x y z
N MET A 1 26.08 6.73 -8.54
CA MET A 1 24.84 5.98 -8.85
C MET A 1 23.67 6.40 -7.94
N TRP A 2 23.84 6.48 -6.62
CA TRP A 2 22.80 6.93 -5.68
C TRP A 2 22.36 8.41 -5.83
N ALA A 3 23.24 9.31 -6.25
CA ALA A 3 22.89 10.72 -6.47
C ALA A 3 21.96 10.95 -7.68
N ILE A 4 22.02 10.07 -8.69
CA ILE A 4 21.12 10.12 -9.86
C ILE A 4 19.73 9.62 -9.46
N PHE A 5 19.64 8.62 -8.58
CA PHE A 5 18.39 8.12 -8.03
C PHE A 5 17.65 9.17 -7.18
N PHE A 6 18.36 9.96 -6.37
CA PHE A 6 17.75 11.04 -5.58
C PHE A 6 17.37 12.27 -6.42
N ASN A 7 18.12 12.59 -7.48
CA ASN A 7 17.72 13.66 -8.40
C ASN A 7 16.48 13.29 -9.22
N TYR A 8 16.36 12.04 -9.65
CA TYR A 8 15.17 11.53 -10.34
C TYR A 8 13.91 11.58 -9.46
N MET A 9 14.04 11.25 -8.16
CA MET A 9 12.93 11.30 -7.19
C MET A 9 12.46 12.72 -6.87
N ARG A 10 13.29 13.75 -7.09
CA ARG A 10 12.97 15.15 -6.76
C ARG A 10 12.23 15.88 -7.89
N GLU A 11 12.40 15.46 -9.14
CA GLU A 11 11.62 15.98 -10.29
C GLU A 11 10.20 15.37 -10.37
N GLU A 12 9.94 14.24 -9.68
CA GLU A 12 8.61 13.62 -9.62
C GLU A 12 7.54 14.50 -8.92
N ASP A 13 7.93 15.47 -8.07
CA ASP A 13 6.98 16.31 -7.31
C ASP A 13 6.29 17.41 -8.16
N VAL A 14 6.93 17.85 -9.24
CA VAL A 14 6.35 18.81 -10.20
C VAL A 14 5.51 18.06 -11.23
N PHE A 15 6.00 16.91 -11.70
CA PHE A 15 5.25 16.03 -12.59
C PHE A 15 3.99 15.48 -11.89
N GLN A 16 4.04 15.18 -10.59
CA GLN A 16 2.88 14.72 -9.83
C GLN A 16 1.79 15.78 -9.67
N ARG A 17 2.12 17.07 -9.63
CA ARG A 17 1.07 18.11 -9.56
C ARG A 17 0.30 18.21 -10.88
N VAL A 18 1.01 18.23 -12.00
CA VAL A 18 0.40 18.24 -13.34
C VAL A 18 -0.33 16.92 -13.62
N TYR A 19 0.22 15.79 -13.18
CA TYR A 19 -0.40 14.47 -13.32
C TYR A 19 -1.65 14.30 -12.46
N ASN A 20 -1.69 14.87 -11.25
CA ASN A 20 -2.90 14.83 -10.40
C ASN A 20 -4.02 15.73 -10.90
N ASP A 21 -3.72 16.87 -11.55
CA ASP A 21 -4.77 17.70 -12.16
C ASP A 21 -5.36 17.04 -13.42
N ILE A 22 -4.53 16.35 -14.22
CA ILE A 22 -4.99 15.54 -15.36
C ILE A 22 -5.74 14.30 -14.86
N LEU A 23 -5.23 13.58 -13.85
CA LEU A 23 -5.91 12.43 -13.24
C LEU A 23 -7.20 12.81 -12.53
N PHE A 24 -7.34 14.01 -11.97
CA PHE A 24 -8.60 14.44 -11.39
C PHE A 24 -9.67 14.60 -12.47
N GLN A 25 -9.30 15.15 -13.63
CA GLN A 25 -10.17 15.27 -14.79
C GLN A 25 -10.51 13.91 -15.45
N TRP A 26 -9.60 12.94 -15.38
CA TRP A 26 -9.85 11.55 -15.79
C TRP A 26 -10.61 10.73 -14.73
N SER A 27 -10.45 11.04 -13.45
CA SER A 27 -11.15 10.33 -12.35
C SER A 27 -12.66 10.52 -12.48
N VAL A 28 -13.11 11.70 -12.93
CA VAL A 28 -14.54 12.00 -13.18
C VAL A 28 -15.10 11.16 -14.35
N TYR A 29 -14.26 10.68 -15.27
CA TYR A 29 -14.67 9.78 -16.36
C TYR A 29 -14.56 8.28 -15.99
N GLU A 30 -13.77 7.89 -14.99
CA GLU A 30 -13.62 6.47 -14.56
C GLU A 30 -14.71 5.99 -13.57
N TRP A 31 -15.45 6.87 -12.89
CA TRP A 31 -16.54 6.47 -11.97
C TRP A 31 -17.68 5.68 -12.63
N GLY A 32 -17.76 5.67 -13.98
CA GLY A 32 -18.74 4.87 -14.72
C GLY A 32 -18.34 3.41 -14.97
N PHE A 33 -17.05 3.06 -14.86
CA PHE A 33 -16.50 1.73 -15.17
C PHE A 33 -15.86 1.01 -13.96
N ASP A 34 -15.87 1.64 -12.78
CA ASP A 34 -15.15 1.16 -11.59
C ASP A 34 -15.92 0.15 -10.69
N PHE A 35 -17.20 -0.12 -10.96
CA PHE A 35 -17.96 -1.10 -10.16
C PHE A 35 -17.44 -2.54 -10.32
N ASP A 36 -16.99 -2.93 -11.52
CA ASP A 36 -16.39 -4.26 -11.75
C ASP A 36 -14.97 -4.37 -11.21
N ARG A 37 -14.16 -3.30 -11.27
CA ARG A 37 -12.81 -3.27 -10.69
C ARG A 37 -12.83 -3.36 -9.17
N ALA A 38 -13.84 -2.77 -8.52
CA ALA A 38 -14.03 -2.89 -7.07
C ALA A 38 -14.31 -4.35 -6.65
N GLN A 39 -15.15 -5.07 -7.40
CA GLN A 39 -15.43 -6.50 -7.13
C GLN A 39 -14.19 -7.37 -7.34
N LEU A 40 -13.46 -7.18 -8.44
CA LEU A 40 -12.17 -7.86 -8.70
C LEU A 40 -11.12 -7.59 -7.60
N SER A 41 -11.12 -6.39 -7.02
CA SER A 41 -10.21 -6.04 -5.91
C SER A 41 -10.47 -6.85 -4.63
N TYR A 42 -11.72 -7.24 -4.35
CA TYR A 42 -12.04 -8.13 -3.24
C TYR A 42 -11.50 -9.55 -3.46
N TYR A 43 -11.69 -10.11 -4.64
CA TYR A 43 -11.17 -11.43 -4.99
C TYR A 43 -9.65 -11.48 -5.01
N TYR A 44 -8.99 -10.38 -5.38
CA TYR A 44 -7.54 -10.27 -5.36
C TYR A 44 -6.93 -10.60 -3.99
N TYR A 45 -7.51 -10.06 -2.90
CA TYR A 45 -6.99 -10.32 -1.55
C TYR A 45 -7.18 -11.78 -1.12
N ALA A 46 -8.33 -12.37 -1.47
CA ALA A 46 -8.60 -13.78 -1.22
C ALA A 46 -7.63 -14.69 -1.99
N MET A 47 -7.38 -14.41 -3.28
CA MET A 47 -6.40 -15.15 -4.09
C MET A 47 -4.98 -15.02 -3.54
N PHE A 48 -4.59 -13.82 -3.10
CA PHE A 48 -3.28 -13.58 -2.49
C PHE A 48 -3.08 -14.39 -1.20
N LEU A 49 -4.09 -14.43 -0.33
CA LEU A 49 -4.05 -15.25 0.88
C LEU A 49 -4.05 -16.74 0.56
N LEU A 50 -4.98 -17.19 -0.28
CA LEU A 50 -5.08 -18.60 -0.71
C LEU A 50 -3.75 -19.10 -1.27
N ARG A 51 -3.07 -18.27 -2.05
CA ARG A 51 -1.72 -18.56 -2.54
C ARG A 51 -0.76 -18.84 -1.38
N ARG A 52 -0.64 -17.95 -0.40
CA ARG A 52 0.26 -18.15 0.76
C ARG A 52 -0.06 -19.45 1.52
N TRP A 53 -1.34 -19.79 1.64
CA TRP A 53 -1.76 -21.08 2.21
C TRP A 53 -1.31 -22.26 1.36
N ILE A 54 -1.49 -22.21 0.04
CA ILE A 54 -1.00 -23.25 -0.89
C ILE A 54 0.52 -23.43 -0.73
N PHE A 55 1.28 -22.33 -0.72
CA PHE A 55 2.74 -22.38 -0.50
C PHE A 55 3.12 -23.00 0.85
N GLY A 56 2.33 -22.74 1.90
CA GLY A 56 2.52 -23.37 3.20
C GLY A 56 2.15 -24.85 3.23
N ILE A 57 1.11 -25.26 2.48
CA ILE A 57 0.55 -26.62 2.49
C ILE A 57 1.33 -27.57 1.57
N VAL A 58 1.83 -27.10 0.43
CA VAL A 58 2.55 -27.92 -0.57
C VAL A 58 3.69 -28.75 0.04
N PRO A 59 4.54 -28.20 0.95
CA PRO A 59 5.55 -28.98 1.64
C PRO A 59 5.04 -30.18 2.45
N PHE A 60 3.80 -30.11 2.96
CA PHE A 60 3.18 -31.17 3.75
C PHE A 60 2.55 -32.26 2.88
N LEU A 61 2.13 -31.93 1.66
CA LEU A 61 1.48 -32.89 0.74
C LEU A 61 2.48 -33.83 0.06
N ILE A 62 3.72 -33.40 -0.14
CA ILE A 62 4.77 -34.18 -0.84
C ILE A 62 5.98 -34.37 0.10
N PRO A 63 5.86 -35.23 1.12
CA PRO A 63 6.95 -35.45 2.08
C PRO A 63 8.13 -36.19 1.43
N GLN A 64 7.86 -37.08 0.48
CA GLN A 64 8.83 -38.06 -0.03
C GLN A 64 9.86 -37.50 -1.02
N LEU A 65 9.50 -36.47 -1.79
CA LEU A 65 10.34 -35.93 -2.87
C LEU A 65 10.64 -34.45 -2.64
N GLN A 66 11.73 -34.14 -1.95
CA GLN A 66 12.14 -32.76 -1.66
C GLN A 66 12.36 -31.93 -2.93
N SER A 67 13.02 -32.50 -3.95
CA SER A 67 13.27 -31.80 -5.21
C SER A 67 11.99 -31.48 -5.98
N ALA A 68 11.03 -32.42 -6.00
CA ALA A 68 9.73 -32.22 -6.66
C ALA A 68 8.91 -31.13 -5.95
N ARG A 69 8.95 -31.08 -4.61
CA ARG A 69 8.34 -30.02 -3.80
C ARG A 69 8.89 -28.65 -4.17
N ILE A 70 10.21 -28.52 -4.24
CA ILE A 70 10.85 -27.23 -4.53
C ILE A 70 10.58 -26.80 -5.98
N ALA A 71 10.63 -27.73 -6.93
CA ALA A 71 10.28 -27.47 -8.31
C ALA A 71 8.82 -27.00 -8.47
N ALA A 72 7.86 -27.65 -7.79
CA ALA A 72 6.47 -27.24 -7.80
C ALA A 72 6.28 -25.82 -7.23
N LEU A 73 6.91 -25.51 -6.10
CA LEU A 73 6.88 -24.16 -5.51
C LEU A 73 7.47 -23.12 -6.48
N PHE A 74 8.58 -23.45 -7.14
CA PHE A 74 9.21 -22.56 -8.11
C PHE A 74 8.33 -22.30 -9.32
N ILE A 75 7.72 -23.34 -9.90
CA ILE A 75 6.82 -23.22 -11.06
C ILE A 75 5.59 -22.39 -10.71
N ILE A 76 4.94 -22.64 -9.56
CA ILE A 76 3.78 -21.85 -9.12
C ILE A 76 4.19 -20.39 -8.91
N ASN A 77 5.36 -20.14 -8.31
CA ASN A 77 5.85 -18.79 -8.09
C ASN A 77 6.17 -18.05 -9.40
N LEU A 78 6.80 -18.73 -10.34
CA LEU A 78 7.13 -18.19 -11.66
C LEU A 78 5.85 -17.87 -12.45
N TRP A 79 4.91 -18.81 -12.50
CA TRP A 79 3.65 -18.61 -13.21
C TRP A 79 2.87 -17.42 -12.63
N TYR A 80 2.78 -17.34 -11.31
CA TYR A 80 2.18 -16.20 -10.63
C TYR A 80 2.90 -14.89 -10.98
N THR A 81 4.24 -14.88 -10.95
CA THR A 81 5.02 -13.68 -11.27
C THR A 81 4.74 -13.22 -12.70
N LEU A 82 4.71 -14.14 -13.66
CA LEU A 82 4.40 -13.84 -15.06
C LEU A 82 2.98 -13.31 -15.25
N ASP A 83 1.99 -13.96 -14.63
CA ASP A 83 0.59 -13.51 -14.63
C ASP A 83 0.48 -12.10 -14.04
N TYR A 84 1.13 -11.86 -12.90
CA TYR A 84 1.17 -10.55 -12.26
C TYR A 84 1.84 -9.47 -13.13
N PHE A 85 2.92 -9.79 -13.83
CA PHE A 85 3.55 -8.86 -14.78
C PHE A 85 2.62 -8.53 -15.96
N SER A 86 1.82 -9.50 -16.41
CA SER A 86 0.93 -9.36 -17.56
C SER A 86 -0.29 -8.47 -17.28
N GLN A 87 -0.82 -8.49 -16.05
CA GLN A 87 -2.10 -7.84 -15.74
C GLN A 87 -2.03 -6.31 -15.75
N GLY A 88 -0.86 -5.68 -15.64
CA GLY A 88 -0.61 -4.25 -15.93
C GLY A 88 -1.38 -3.18 -15.14
N VAL A 89 -2.49 -3.53 -14.48
CA VAL A 89 -3.55 -2.65 -14.00
C VAL A 89 -3.59 -2.74 -12.47
N GLN A 90 -2.65 -2.05 -11.82
CA GLN A 90 -2.66 -1.87 -10.37
C GLN A 90 -2.88 -0.39 -10.05
N PRO A 91 -3.80 -0.06 -9.13
CA PRO A 91 -4.21 1.32 -8.85
C PRO A 91 -3.10 2.17 -8.23
N SER A 92 -2.03 1.56 -7.70
CA SER A 92 -0.85 2.31 -7.25
C SER A 92 0.47 1.66 -7.65
N LYS A 93 1.36 2.47 -8.24
CA LYS A 93 2.72 2.06 -8.61
C LYS A 93 3.52 1.57 -7.39
N THR A 94 3.32 2.18 -6.23
CA THR A 94 4.01 1.83 -4.99
C THR A 94 3.63 0.43 -4.50
N ARG A 95 2.34 0.09 -4.51
CA ARG A 95 1.87 -1.26 -4.13
C ARG A 95 2.42 -2.30 -5.10
N ARG A 96 2.37 -2.02 -6.41
CA ARG A 96 2.92 -2.90 -7.44
C ARG A 96 4.40 -3.20 -7.22
N ARG A 97 5.21 -2.18 -6.93
CA ARG A 97 6.64 -2.32 -6.63
C ARG A 97 6.87 -3.20 -5.39
N LEU A 98 6.06 -3.05 -4.35
CA LEU A 98 6.17 -3.86 -3.14
C LEU A 98 5.83 -5.34 -3.40
N GLU A 99 4.74 -5.57 -4.13
CA GLU A 99 4.31 -6.92 -4.47
C GLU A 99 5.39 -7.60 -5.33
N MET A 100 5.93 -6.92 -6.35
CA MET A 100 7.08 -7.42 -7.12
C MET A 100 8.31 -7.70 -6.26
N LEU A 101 8.66 -6.82 -5.32
CA LEU A 101 9.78 -7.03 -4.42
C LEU A 101 9.57 -8.28 -3.55
N ASN A 102 8.35 -8.47 -3.03
CA ASN A 102 8.00 -9.67 -2.28
C ASN A 102 8.10 -10.93 -3.15
N GLU A 103 7.69 -10.90 -4.43
CA GLU A 103 7.84 -12.04 -5.34
C GLU A 103 9.30 -12.41 -5.61
N VAL A 104 10.14 -11.41 -5.83
CA VAL A 104 11.59 -11.61 -6.06
C VAL A 104 12.24 -12.21 -4.82
N VAL A 105 11.95 -11.66 -3.64
CA VAL A 105 12.47 -12.19 -2.37
C VAL A 105 11.97 -13.61 -2.15
N PHE A 106 10.70 -13.89 -2.44
CA PHE A 106 10.16 -15.24 -2.32
C PHE A 106 10.85 -16.23 -3.27
N GLY A 107 11.15 -15.82 -4.50
CA GLY A 107 11.97 -16.59 -5.44
C GLY A 107 13.38 -16.89 -4.89
N ILE A 108 14.01 -15.91 -4.24
CA ILE A 108 15.31 -16.08 -3.56
C ILE A 108 15.18 -17.07 -2.40
N LEU A 109 14.10 -17.02 -1.62
CA LEU A 109 13.87 -17.96 -0.51
C LEU A 109 13.64 -19.39 -1.02
N ILE A 110 12.91 -19.58 -2.13
CA ILE A 110 12.77 -20.89 -2.79
C ILE A 110 14.13 -21.41 -3.24
N TYR A 111 14.99 -20.54 -3.80
CA TYR A 111 16.36 -20.93 -4.16
C TYR A 111 17.16 -21.42 -2.95
N HIS A 112 17.05 -20.74 -1.80
CA HIS A 112 17.69 -21.22 -0.58
C HIS A 112 17.16 -22.58 -0.11
N MET A 113 15.87 -22.90 -0.35
CA MET A 113 15.33 -24.24 -0.07
C MET A 113 16.02 -25.34 -0.87
N ILE A 114 16.48 -25.06 -2.11
CA ILE A 114 17.27 -26.01 -2.90
C ILE A 114 18.55 -26.39 -2.17
N ILE A 115 19.20 -25.42 -1.52
CA ILE A 115 20.46 -25.63 -0.80
C ILE A 115 20.27 -26.49 0.46
N PHE A 116 19.10 -26.43 1.09
CA PHE A 116 18.76 -27.29 2.23
C PHE A 116 18.28 -28.68 1.82
N SER A 117 18.13 -28.95 0.53
CA SER A 117 17.73 -30.27 0.05
C SER A 117 18.90 -31.23 -0.04
N ASP A 118 18.59 -32.52 -0.19
CA ASP A 118 19.56 -33.59 -0.39
C ASP A 118 20.47 -33.39 -1.63
N LEU A 119 20.19 -32.38 -2.46
CA LEU A 119 21.02 -31.97 -3.60
C LEU A 119 22.35 -31.31 -3.19
N ASN A 120 22.46 -30.80 -1.95
CA ASN A 120 23.70 -30.23 -1.43
C ASN A 120 24.33 -31.19 -0.40
N PRO A 121 25.33 -31.99 -0.79
CA PRO A 121 25.96 -32.95 0.13
C PRO A 121 26.86 -32.28 1.17
N SER A 122 27.16 -30.99 1.03
CA SER A 122 28.11 -30.29 1.91
C SER A 122 27.42 -29.69 3.14
N PRO A 123 27.68 -30.21 4.36
CA PRO A 123 27.07 -29.69 5.59
C PRO A 123 27.58 -28.29 5.93
N THR A 124 28.82 -27.96 5.60
CA THR A 124 29.41 -26.63 5.84
C THR A 124 28.76 -25.56 4.98
N SER A 125 28.49 -25.88 3.70
CA SER A 125 27.76 -25.01 2.78
C SER A 125 26.33 -24.78 3.26
N THR A 126 25.65 -25.85 3.67
CA THR A 126 24.27 -25.80 4.19
C THR A 126 24.16 -24.89 5.42
N PHE A 127 25.11 -24.98 6.34
CA PHE A 127 25.15 -24.14 7.54
C PHE A 127 25.36 -22.65 7.21
N ALA A 128 26.32 -22.33 6.33
CA ALA A 128 26.59 -20.96 5.92
C ALA A 128 25.37 -20.32 5.23
N MET A 129 24.66 -21.10 4.41
CA MET A 129 23.45 -20.67 3.69
C MET A 129 22.22 -20.56 4.61
N GLY A 130 22.25 -21.24 5.77
CA GLY A 130 21.36 -21.00 6.91
C GLY A 130 21.29 -19.52 7.30
N TYR A 131 22.45 -18.89 7.47
CA TYR A 131 22.52 -17.49 7.88
C TYR A 131 21.99 -16.53 6.81
N SER A 132 22.30 -16.77 5.53
CA SER A 132 21.79 -15.93 4.45
C SER A 132 20.27 -16.05 4.30
N PHE A 133 19.71 -17.24 4.52
CA PHE A 133 18.26 -17.45 4.55
C PHE A 133 17.59 -16.65 5.67
N ILE A 134 18.09 -16.77 6.90
CA ILE A 134 17.54 -16.04 8.06
C ILE A 134 17.65 -14.52 7.85
N ALA A 135 18.80 -14.04 7.37
CA ALA A 135 19.01 -12.63 7.06
C ALA A 135 18.01 -12.13 5.98
N GLY A 136 17.77 -12.93 4.95
CA GLY A 136 16.78 -12.65 3.90
C GLY A 136 15.35 -12.54 4.47
N VAL A 137 14.96 -13.46 5.35
CA VAL A 137 13.64 -13.42 6.01
C VAL A 137 13.50 -12.18 6.90
N ILE A 138 14.51 -11.85 7.70
CA ILE A 138 14.49 -10.64 8.54
C ILE A 138 14.38 -9.38 7.68
N ALA A 139 15.17 -9.27 6.61
CA ALA A 139 15.11 -8.15 5.68
C ALA A 139 13.71 -8.01 5.06
N MET A 140 13.09 -9.12 4.65
CA MET A 140 11.73 -9.13 4.12
C MET A 140 10.70 -8.62 5.13
N ILE A 141 10.79 -9.05 6.39
CA ILE A 141 9.91 -8.59 7.46
C ILE A 141 10.08 -7.08 7.68
N LEU A 142 11.33 -6.60 7.77
CA LEU A 142 11.64 -5.18 7.97
C LEU A 142 11.10 -4.30 6.84
N VAL A 143 11.25 -4.72 5.58
CA VAL A 143 10.71 -3.99 4.41
C VAL A 143 9.18 -3.90 4.48
N ASN A 144 8.50 -5.00 4.81
CA ASN A 144 7.04 -5.02 4.93
C ASN A 144 6.54 -4.14 6.10
N ILE A 145 7.23 -4.16 7.24
CA ILE A 145 6.95 -3.26 8.37
C ILE A 145 7.15 -1.80 7.96
N TYR A 146 8.27 -1.48 7.32
CA TYR A 146 8.59 -0.13 6.87
C TYR A 146 7.52 0.44 5.94
N VAL A 147 7.08 -0.32 4.94
CA VAL A 147 6.04 0.16 4.02
C VAL A 147 4.69 0.31 4.73
N THR A 148 4.32 -0.63 5.59
CA THR A 148 3.08 -0.55 6.36
C THR A 148 3.07 0.71 7.23
N LEU A 149 4.18 0.99 7.91
CA LEU A 149 4.36 2.19 8.73
C LEU A 149 4.29 3.46 7.89
N LYS A 150 4.97 3.50 6.73
CA LYS A 150 4.91 4.65 5.82
C LYS A 150 3.49 4.96 5.37
N VAL A 151 2.73 3.94 4.93
CA VAL A 151 1.33 4.11 4.52
C VAL A 151 0.46 4.60 5.68
N ALA A 152 0.68 4.09 6.89
CA ALA A 152 -0.03 4.54 8.09
C ALA A 152 0.28 6.02 8.42
N LEU A 153 1.55 6.42 8.36
CA LEU A 153 1.99 7.80 8.60
C LEU A 153 1.45 8.76 7.54
N ASP A 154 1.48 8.38 6.26
CA ASP A 154 0.92 9.19 5.17
C ASP A 154 -0.59 9.37 5.34
N LYS A 155 -1.30 8.31 5.74
CA LYS A 155 -2.74 8.39 6.06
C LYS A 155 -3.00 9.32 7.25
N TYR A 156 -2.21 9.21 8.32
CA TYR A 156 -2.33 10.07 9.49
C TYR A 156 -2.10 11.54 9.14
N LYS A 157 -1.05 11.84 8.36
CA LYS A 157 -0.74 13.19 7.90
C LYS A 157 -1.89 13.80 7.08
N ARG A 158 -2.46 13.05 6.14
CA ARG A 158 -3.62 13.49 5.35
C ARG A 158 -4.85 13.79 6.21
N LEU A 159 -5.12 12.95 7.21
CA LEU A 159 -6.22 13.18 8.15
C LEU A 159 -6.00 14.46 8.97
N LEU A 160 -4.77 14.72 9.39
CA LEU A 160 -4.41 15.92 10.13
C LEU A 160 -4.58 17.18 9.27
N GLU A 161 -4.10 17.16 8.02
CA GLU A 161 -4.29 18.26 7.07
C GLU A 161 -5.77 18.53 6.77
N GLN A 162 -6.59 17.48 6.65
CA GLN A 162 -8.04 17.62 6.48
C GLN A 162 -8.69 18.28 7.71
N ARG A 163 -8.29 17.89 8.93
CA ARG A 163 -8.79 18.51 10.17
C ARG A 163 -8.44 20.00 10.22
N PHE A 164 -7.19 20.37 9.89
CA PHE A 164 -6.79 21.77 9.84
C PHE A 164 -7.56 22.58 8.79
N LYS A 165 -7.79 22.02 7.59
CA LYS A 165 -8.61 22.68 6.55
C LYS A 165 -10.06 22.87 6.99
N VAL A 166 -10.65 21.86 7.63
CA VAL A 166 -12.02 21.95 8.16
C VAL A 166 -12.12 23.00 9.26
N GLN A 167 -11.15 23.05 10.19
CA GLN A 167 -11.10 24.07 11.24
C GLN A 167 -10.94 25.48 10.67
N ALA A 168 -10.05 25.67 9.69
CA ALA A 168 -9.87 26.96 9.01
C ALA A 168 -11.16 27.41 8.32
N HIS A 169 -11.83 26.52 7.57
CA HIS A 169 -13.12 26.83 6.96
C HIS A 169 -14.21 27.15 7.98
N MET A 170 -14.25 26.45 9.12
CA MET A 170 -15.17 26.76 10.22
C MET A 170 -14.91 28.16 10.79
N GLN A 171 -13.65 28.54 11.03
CA GLN A 171 -13.28 29.87 11.52
C GLN A 171 -13.63 30.98 10.53
N THR A 172 -13.37 30.79 9.23
CA THR A 172 -13.76 31.77 8.20
C THR A 172 -15.28 31.94 8.16
N ARG A 173 -16.04 30.83 8.24
CA ARG A 173 -17.50 30.87 8.21
C ARG A 173 -18.08 31.55 9.45
N SER A 174 -17.52 31.32 10.65
CA SER A 174 -17.96 32.02 11.86
C SER A 174 -17.68 33.52 11.79
N SER A 175 -16.51 33.93 11.26
CA SER A 175 -16.18 35.35 11.09
C SER A 175 -17.10 36.06 10.10
N ILE A 176 -17.45 35.41 8.98
CA ILE A 176 -18.41 35.96 8.01
C ILE A 176 -19.80 36.11 8.64
N LEU A 177 -20.27 35.10 9.37
CA LEU A 177 -21.57 35.17 10.06
C LEU A 177 -21.59 36.28 11.11
N TRP A 178 -20.53 36.44 11.88
CA TRP A 178 -20.39 37.54 12.84
C TRP A 178 -20.43 38.91 12.16
N MET A 179 -19.69 39.09 11.06
CA MET A 179 -19.69 40.34 10.28
C MET A 179 -21.05 40.68 9.66
N LEU A 180 -21.81 39.67 9.22
CA LEU A 180 -23.14 39.87 8.68
C LEU A 180 -24.16 40.18 9.80
N SER A 181 -23.95 39.63 10.99
CA SER A 181 -24.82 39.84 12.16
C SER A 181 -24.64 41.25 12.71
N SER A 182 -23.41 41.73 12.83
CA SER A 182 -23.11 43.09 13.30
C SER A 182 -23.67 44.17 12.38
N LYS A 183 -23.81 43.88 11.08
CA LYS A 183 -24.45 44.77 10.09
C LYS A 183 -25.99 44.72 10.10
N GLY A 184 -26.63 43.96 10.99
CA GLY A 184 -28.08 43.80 11.04
C GLY A 184 -28.68 43.11 9.81
N ARG A 185 -27.85 42.41 9.02
CA ARG A 185 -28.27 41.74 7.76
C ARG A 185 -28.61 40.26 7.95
N LEU A 186 -28.53 39.73 9.16
CA LEU A 186 -28.86 38.32 9.45
C LEU A 186 -30.34 38.16 9.82
N GLY A 187 -31.05 37.28 9.10
CA GLY A 187 -32.34 36.77 9.58
C GLY A 187 -32.20 35.85 10.80
N ASN A 188 -33.25 35.77 11.62
CA ASN A 188 -33.31 34.99 12.88
C ASN A 188 -32.84 33.52 12.75
N SER A 189 -33.04 32.88 11.59
CA SER A 189 -32.57 31.52 11.29
C SER A 189 -31.04 31.39 11.33
N SER A 190 -30.33 32.35 10.75
CA SER A 190 -28.87 32.32 10.65
C SER A 190 -28.20 32.62 12.00
N ALA A 191 -28.86 33.38 12.87
CA ALA A 191 -28.38 33.67 14.23
C ALA A 191 -28.41 32.41 15.11
N ARG A 192 -29.50 31.64 15.07
CA ARG A 192 -29.58 30.33 15.76
C ARG A 192 -28.54 29.35 15.24
N LYS A 193 -28.26 29.36 13.94
CA LYS A 193 -27.24 28.50 13.34
C LYS A 193 -25.84 28.87 13.85
N TYR A 194 -25.55 30.17 13.99
CA TYR A 194 -24.30 30.65 14.58
C TYR A 194 -24.13 30.19 16.04
N GLU A 195 -25.15 30.36 16.88
CA GLU A 195 -25.16 29.88 18.28
C GLU A 195 -24.85 28.38 18.37
N SER A 196 -25.46 27.56 17.49
CA SER A 196 -25.20 26.11 17.46
C SER A 196 -23.76 25.75 17.07
N PHE A 197 -23.15 26.53 16.16
CA PHE A 197 -21.76 26.33 15.77
C PHE A 197 -20.80 26.74 16.89
N LYS A 198 -21.11 27.83 17.59
CA LYS A 198 -20.33 28.32 18.73
C LYS A 198 -20.33 27.31 19.87
N ALA A 199 -21.50 26.81 20.27
CA ALA A 199 -21.63 25.79 21.32
C ALA A 199 -20.85 24.50 21.00
N LYS A 200 -20.84 24.07 19.73
CA LYS A 200 -20.09 22.88 19.29
C LYS A 200 -18.57 23.09 19.23
N ALA A 201 -18.12 24.33 19.06
CA ALA A 201 -16.71 24.68 19.14
C ALA A 201 -16.22 24.68 20.60
N GLU A 202 -17.01 25.23 21.51
CA GLU A 202 -16.72 25.29 22.95
C GLU A 202 -16.72 23.88 23.59
N SER A 203 -17.54 22.94 23.11
CA SER A 203 -17.57 21.56 23.64
C SER A 203 -16.38 20.68 23.23
N ASN A 204 -15.54 21.14 22.29
CA ASN A 204 -14.36 20.40 21.80
C ASN A 204 -13.04 20.92 22.37
N GLN A 205 -13.09 21.94 23.23
CA GLN A 205 -11.97 22.41 24.07
C GLN A 205 -11.98 21.67 25.40
#